data_AF-A0AAW0YMI6-F1
#
_entry.id   AF-A0AAW0YMI6-F1
#
_cell.length_a   1.000
_cell.length_b   1.000
_cell.length_c   1.000
_cell.angle_alpha   90.00
_cell.angle_beta   90.00
_cell.angle_gamma   90.00
#
_symmetry.space_group_name_H-M   'P 1'
#
loop_
_entity.id
_entity.type
_entity.pdbx_description
1 polymer ?
#
loop_
_entity_poly.entity_id
_entity_poly.type
_entity_poly.pdbx_seq_one_letter_code
_entity_poly.pdbx_strand_id
1 'polypeptide(L)'
;MPIAMLLHGDGIRPDGKLGGMDATTTICHRYTPAEQLRVFIATADIIVTAAGLPGLITGDMIKPGCAILDVGINRIKDPVTGKLSLVGDCDFESCVEKASYITPVPGGVGPMTVAMLMCNTVSAAKNNAVDIRLSKD
;
A
#
# COMPACT_ATOMS: atom_id res chain seq x y z
N MET A 1 -19.64 -0.61 -15.11
CA MET A 1 -19.59 0.86 -14.91
C MET A 1 -18.18 1.31 -15.25
N PRO A 2 -17.98 2.28 -16.15
CA PRO A 2 -16.64 2.80 -16.42
C PRO A 2 -16.18 3.69 -15.26
N ILE A 3 -14.95 3.47 -14.80
CA ILE A 3 -14.24 4.31 -13.84
C ILE A 3 -12.89 4.70 -14.46
N ALA A 4 -12.52 5.97 -14.38
CA ALA A 4 -11.19 6.46 -14.75
C ALA A 4 -10.54 7.02 -13.49
N MET A 5 -9.37 6.49 -13.13
CA MET A 5 -8.54 7.08 -12.06
C MET A 5 -7.46 7.91 -12.72
N LEU A 6 -7.57 9.23 -12.59
CA LEU A 6 -6.56 10.18 -13.02
C LEU A 6 -5.78 10.59 -11.76
N LEU A 7 -4.60 10.00 -11.57
CA LEU A 7 -3.69 10.43 -10.52
C LEU A 7 -2.82 11.56 -11.06
N HIS A 8 -2.82 12.69 -10.37
CA HIS A 8 -1.90 13.79 -10.64
C HIS A 8 -0.49 13.35 -10.20
N GLY A 9 0.35 12.98 -11.17
CA GLY A 9 1.76 12.59 -10.97
C GLY A 9 2.74 13.75 -11.21
N ASP A 10 2.26 14.82 -11.85
CA ASP A 10 3.03 15.97 -12.27
C ASP A 10 2.86 17.12 -11.28
N GLY A 11 3.70 17.15 -10.25
CA GLY A 11 3.72 18.28 -9.34
C GLY A 11 4.98 18.29 -8.49
N ILE A 12 5.83 19.29 -8.70
CA ILE A 12 6.76 19.72 -7.66
C ILE A 12 5.88 20.25 -6.53
N ARG A 13 5.77 19.49 -5.45
CA ARG A 13 5.14 19.98 -4.22
C ARG A 13 5.87 21.26 -3.78
N PRO A 14 5.24 22.16 -3.02
CA PRO A 14 5.89 23.40 -2.54
C PRO A 14 7.22 23.18 -1.81
N ASP A 15 7.49 21.95 -1.33
CA ASP A 15 8.73 21.52 -0.70
C ASP A 15 9.80 20.97 -1.67
N GLY A 16 9.59 21.09 -2.99
CA GLY A 16 10.52 20.64 -4.02
C GLY A 16 10.43 19.15 -4.36
N LYS A 17 9.54 18.38 -3.72
CA LYS A 17 9.45 16.92 -3.93
C LYS A 17 8.44 16.56 -5.01
N LEU A 18 8.79 15.59 -5.86
CA LEU A 18 7.88 15.00 -6.84
C LEU A 18 6.73 14.28 -6.12
N GLY A 19 5.47 14.67 -6.39
CA GLY A 19 4.30 13.93 -5.97
C GLY A 19 4.06 12.74 -6.90
N GLY A 20 3.97 11.50 -6.41
CA GLY A 20 3.60 10.33 -7.22
C GLY A 20 4.61 9.84 -8.28
N MET A 21 5.67 10.61 -8.57
CA MET A 21 6.79 10.25 -9.47
C MET A 21 6.36 9.80 -10.88
N ASP A 22 5.30 10.38 -11.46
CA ASP A 22 4.79 10.03 -12.80
C ASP A 22 4.47 8.53 -13.02
N ALA A 23 4.17 7.79 -11.95
CA ALA A 23 3.86 6.37 -12.06
C ALA A 23 2.53 6.12 -12.81
N THR A 24 2.55 5.21 -13.79
CA THR A 24 1.33 4.73 -14.45
C THR A 24 0.65 3.68 -13.57
N THR A 25 -0.63 3.88 -13.26
CA THR A 25 -1.36 3.03 -12.32
C THR A 25 -2.44 2.18 -12.97
N THR A 26 -2.55 0.93 -12.49
CA THR A 26 -3.65 0.02 -12.81
C THR A 26 -4.32 -0.38 -11.50
N ILE A 27 -5.66 -0.29 -11.42
CA ILE A 27 -6.43 -0.76 -10.25
C ILE A 27 -7.07 -2.11 -10.56
N CYS A 28 -6.78 -3.08 -9.70
CA CYS A 28 -7.44 -4.37 -9.70
C CYS A 28 -8.47 -4.44 -8.56
N HIS A 29 -9.53 -5.22 -8.73
CA HIS A 29 -10.57 -5.43 -7.72
C HIS A 29 -11.11 -6.87 -7.77
N ARG A 30 -12.05 -7.21 -6.88
CA ARG A 30 -12.66 -8.56 -6.76
C ARG A 30 -13.31 -9.15 -8.03
N TYR A 31 -13.44 -8.39 -9.11
CA TYR A 31 -14.00 -8.84 -10.39
C TYR A 31 -13.00 -8.70 -11.55
N THR A 32 -11.76 -8.29 -11.27
CA THR A 32 -10.68 -8.42 -12.23
C THR A 32 -10.49 -9.91 -12.50
N PRO A 33 -10.63 -10.38 -13.75
CA PRO A 33 -10.43 -11.79 -14.08
C PRO A 33 -9.03 -12.25 -13.64
N ALA A 34 -8.90 -13.50 -13.19
CA ALA A 34 -7.67 -13.99 -12.58
C ALA A 34 -6.48 -13.97 -13.55
N GLU A 35 -6.73 -14.29 -14.82
CA GLU A 35 -5.76 -14.20 -15.90
C GLU A 35 -5.29 -12.75 -16.12
N GLN A 36 -6.21 -11.80 -16.06
CA GLN A 36 -5.90 -10.38 -16.26
C GLN A 36 -5.13 -9.80 -15.06
N LEU A 37 -5.51 -10.22 -13.85
CA LEU A 37 -4.81 -9.87 -12.62
C LEU A 37 -3.33 -10.29 -12.68
N ARG A 38 -3.06 -11.52 -13.14
CA ARG A 38 -1.68 -12.02 -13.33
C ARG A 38 -0.88 -11.17 -14.31
N VAL A 39 -1.48 -10.74 -15.42
CA VAL A 39 -0.82 -9.88 -16.41
C VAL A 39 -0.44 -8.52 -15.81
N PHE A 40 -1.33 -7.90 -15.03
CA PHE A 40 -1.03 -6.61 -14.40
C PHE A 40 0.04 -6.72 -13.32
N ILE A 41 0.00 -7.77 -12.48
CA ILE A 41 1.01 -7.98 -11.44
C ILE A 41 2.39 -8.28 -12.06
N ALA A 42 2.44 -9.06 -13.14
CA ALA A 42 3.68 -9.42 -13.81
C ALA A 42 4.40 -8.25 -14.51
N THR A 43 3.69 -7.15 -14.78
CA THR A 43 4.24 -5.95 -15.41
C THR A 43 4.52 -4.82 -14.42
N ALA A 44 4.02 -4.90 -13.19
CA ALA A 44 4.12 -3.85 -12.19
C ALA A 44 5.53 -3.74 -11.58
N ASP A 45 6.10 -2.52 -11.60
CA ASP A 45 7.32 -2.19 -10.84
C ASP A 45 7.04 -2.02 -9.35
N ILE A 46 5.83 -1.54 -9.01
CA ILE A 46 5.35 -1.34 -7.64
C ILE A 46 3.97 -1.99 -7.51
N ILE A 47 3.81 -2.85 -6.51
CA ILE A 47 2.55 -3.49 -6.16
C ILE A 47 2.12 -2.98 -4.79
N VAL A 48 0.90 -2.47 -4.69
CA VAL A 48 0.26 -2.14 -3.41
C VAL A 48 -0.99 -3.01 -3.28
N THR A 49 -0.98 -3.94 -2.33
CA THR A 49 -2.13 -4.83 -2.09
C THR A 49 -2.88 -4.43 -0.82
N ALA A 50 -4.20 -4.36 -0.93
CA ALA A 50 -5.13 -4.03 0.16
C ALA A 50 -6.48 -4.75 -0.05
N ALA A 51 -6.42 -5.99 -0.52
CA ALA A 51 -7.58 -6.78 -0.92
C ALA A 51 -8.22 -7.53 0.26
N GLY A 52 -7.45 -7.80 1.32
CA GLY A 52 -7.94 -8.57 2.48
C GLY A 52 -8.17 -10.04 2.15
N LEU A 53 -7.29 -10.61 1.30
CA LEU A 53 -7.34 -12.01 0.90
C LEU A 53 -5.94 -12.63 1.10
N PRO A 54 -5.77 -13.52 2.09
CA PRO A 54 -4.49 -14.16 2.36
C PRO A 54 -3.91 -14.89 1.15
N GLY A 55 -2.64 -14.63 0.84
CA GLY A 55 -1.91 -15.34 -0.23
C GLY A 55 -2.45 -15.08 -1.64
N LEU A 56 -3.18 -13.98 -1.86
CA LEU A 56 -3.63 -13.55 -3.18
C LEU A 56 -2.45 -13.29 -4.13
N ILE A 57 -1.37 -12.70 -3.63
CA ILE A 57 -0.18 -12.38 -4.42
C ILE A 57 0.89 -13.43 -4.12
N THR A 58 1.29 -14.19 -5.14
CA THR A 58 2.32 -15.23 -5.04
C THR A 58 3.56 -14.87 -5.86
N GLY A 59 4.71 -15.44 -5.50
CA GLY A 59 5.99 -15.16 -6.15
C GLY A 59 6.01 -15.46 -7.67
N ASP A 60 5.24 -16.42 -8.17
CA ASP A 60 5.14 -16.68 -9.62
C ASP A 60 4.43 -15.56 -10.40
N MET A 61 3.65 -14.71 -9.73
CA MET A 61 2.88 -13.64 -10.35
C MET A 61 3.67 -12.34 -10.53
N ILE A 62 4.71 -12.12 -9.72
CA ILE A 62 5.38 -10.82 -9.60
C ILE A 62 6.55 -10.65 -10.58
N LYS A 63 6.76 -9.41 -11.02
CA LYS A 63 7.93 -9.01 -11.79
C LYS A 63 9.20 -9.13 -10.93
N PRO A 64 10.28 -9.78 -11.40
CA PRO A 64 11.55 -9.77 -10.69
C PRO A 64 12.05 -8.34 -10.45
N GLY A 65 12.45 -8.04 -9.21
CA GLY A 65 12.92 -6.73 -8.79
C GLY A 65 11.85 -5.70 -8.44
N CYS A 66 10.56 -6.08 -8.42
CA CYS A 66 9.50 -5.17 -8.01
C CYS A 66 9.57 -4.79 -6.52
N ALA A 67 8.90 -3.70 -6.16
CA ALA A 67 8.61 -3.35 -4.77
C ALA A 67 7.16 -3.71 -4.41
N ILE A 68 6.94 -4.28 -3.21
CA ILE A 68 5.62 -4.70 -2.74
C ILE A 68 5.30 -4.02 -1.40
N LEU A 69 4.18 -3.31 -1.36
CA LEU A 69 3.56 -2.81 -0.12
C LEU A 69 2.32 -3.66 0.18
N ASP A 70 2.47 -4.56 1.15
CA ASP A 70 1.40 -5.40 1.67
C ASP A 70 0.67 -4.68 2.81
N VAL A 71 -0.49 -4.11 2.46
CA VAL A 71 -1.41 -3.41 3.38
C VAL A 71 -2.44 -4.40 3.95
N GLY A 72 -2.53 -5.62 3.40
CA GLY A 72 -3.48 -6.64 3.82
C GLY A 72 -3.29 -6.98 5.31
N ILE A 73 -4.39 -7.05 6.06
CA ILE A 73 -4.38 -7.50 7.45
C ILE A 73 -5.45 -8.55 7.62
N ASN A 74 -5.02 -9.81 7.63
CA ASN A 74 -5.89 -10.96 7.74
C ASN A 74 -5.60 -11.71 9.04
N ARG A 75 -6.64 -12.05 9.80
CA ARG A 75 -6.54 -12.85 11.04
C ARG A 75 -6.79 -14.31 10.71
N ILE A 76 -5.79 -15.14 10.87
CA ILE A 76 -5.93 -16.59 10.72
C ILE A 76 -5.79 -17.26 12.09
N LYS A 77 -6.54 -18.34 12.28
CA LYS A 77 -6.51 -19.16 13.49
C LYS A 77 -5.87 -20.49 13.16
N ASP A 78 -4.80 -20.83 13.86
CA ASP A 78 -4.20 -22.15 13.80
C ASP A 78 -5.25 -23.19 14.27
N PRO A 79 -5.61 -24.19 13.43
CA PRO A 79 -6.63 -25.16 13.77
C PRO A 79 -6.20 -26.14 14.88
N VAL A 80 -4.89 -26.31 15.11
CA VAL A 80 -4.33 -27.22 16.12
C VAL A 80 -4.07 -26.47 17.42
N THR A 81 -3.33 -25.36 17.36
CA THR A 81 -2.92 -24.61 18.56
C THR A 81 -3.95 -23.57 19.01
N GLY A 82 -4.89 -23.21 18.14
CA GLY A 82 -5.86 -22.14 18.38
C GLY A 82 -5.26 -20.73 18.37
N LYS A 83 -3.95 -20.59 18.14
CA LYS A 83 -3.24 -19.31 18.12
C LYS A 83 -3.70 -18.47 16.94
N LEU A 84 -3.93 -17.18 17.20
CA LEU A 84 -4.21 -16.20 16.15
C LEU A 84 -2.89 -15.64 15.61
N SER A 85 -2.76 -15.58 14.30
CA SER A 85 -1.70 -14.84 13.62
C SER A 85 -2.28 -13.83 12.64
N LEU A 86 -1.49 -12.79 12.38
CA LEU A 86 -1.75 -11.81 11.34
C LEU A 86 -0.92 -12.17 10.13
N VAL A 87 -1.56 -12.20 8.97
CA VAL A 87 -0.92 -12.43 7.68
C VAL A 87 -1.39 -11.38 6.67
N GLY A 88 -0.55 -11.12 5.69
CA GLY A 88 -0.82 -10.16 4.62
C GLY A 88 -1.68 -10.74 3.50
N ASP A 89 -1.77 -10.00 2.41
CA ASP A 89 -2.34 -10.51 1.15
C ASP A 89 -1.30 -11.23 0.31
N CYS A 90 0.00 -11.03 0.58
CA CYS A 90 1.08 -11.74 -0.09
C CYS A 90 1.40 -13.07 0.59
N ASP A 91 1.76 -14.06 -0.22
CA ASP A 91 2.60 -15.17 0.21
C ASP A 91 4.04 -14.64 0.33
N PHE A 92 4.42 -14.25 1.54
CA PHE A 92 5.63 -13.46 1.80
C PHE A 92 6.90 -14.21 1.40
N GLU A 93 6.96 -15.50 1.73
CA GLU A 93 8.09 -16.37 1.48
C GLU A 93 8.34 -16.57 -0.01
N SER A 94 7.31 -16.76 -0.83
CA SER A 94 7.51 -16.88 -2.28
C SER A 94 7.82 -15.54 -2.94
N CYS A 95 7.32 -14.42 -2.39
CA CYS A 95 7.57 -13.10 -2.94
C CYS A 95 8.96 -12.55 -2.61
N VAL A 96 9.52 -12.84 -1.42
CA VAL A 96 10.80 -12.29 -0.96
C VAL A 96 11.98 -12.76 -1.82
N GLU A 97 11.87 -13.92 -2.46
CA GLU A 97 12.92 -14.45 -3.34
C GLU A 97 13.08 -13.64 -4.64
N LYS A 98 12.03 -12.90 -5.06
CA LYS A 98 12.00 -12.17 -6.35
C LYS A 98 11.86 -10.66 -6.20
N ALA A 99 11.15 -10.18 -5.20
CA ALA A 99 10.96 -8.76 -4.95
C ALA A 99 12.27 -8.13 -4.43
N SER A 100 12.60 -6.92 -4.88
CA SER A 100 13.72 -6.17 -4.29
C SER A 100 13.34 -5.55 -2.94
N TYR A 101 12.06 -5.24 -2.75
CA TYR A 101 11.52 -4.70 -1.50
C TYR A 101 10.14 -5.30 -1.25
N ILE A 102 9.87 -5.71 -0.01
CA ILE A 102 8.55 -6.20 0.41
C ILE A 102 8.32 -5.81 1.87
N THR A 103 7.12 -5.32 2.19
CA THR A 103 6.74 -5.03 3.58
C THR A 103 6.20 -6.28 4.27
N PRO A 104 6.69 -6.66 5.47
CA PRO A 104 6.17 -7.83 6.17
C PRO A 104 4.81 -7.53 6.81
N VAL A 105 4.00 -8.58 6.99
CA VAL A 105 2.81 -8.54 7.82
C VAL A 105 2.91 -9.64 8.88
N PRO A 106 2.94 -9.30 10.18
CA PRO A 106 2.90 -7.94 10.77
C PRO A 106 4.23 -7.17 10.65
N GLY A 107 4.20 -5.87 10.95
CA GLY A 107 5.41 -5.05 11.12
C GLY A 107 5.73 -4.08 9.98
N GLY A 108 5.04 -4.18 8.85
CA GLY A 108 5.19 -3.30 7.69
C GLY A 108 4.30 -2.06 7.75
N VAL A 109 3.19 -2.08 7.02
CA VAL A 109 2.35 -0.89 6.80
C VAL A 109 1.61 -0.42 8.05
N GLY A 110 1.18 -1.35 8.92
CA GLY A 110 0.39 -1.04 10.12
C GLY A 110 1.01 0.02 11.05
N PRO A 111 2.28 -0.16 11.52
CA PRO A 111 2.98 0.85 12.31
C PRO A 111 3.09 2.22 11.62
N MET A 112 3.28 2.24 10.30
CA MET A 112 3.34 3.50 9.54
C MET A 112 2.01 4.24 9.53
N THR A 113 0.87 3.52 9.50
CA THR A 113 -0.46 4.15 9.58
C THR A 113 -0.63 4.97 10.87
N VAL A 114 -0.16 4.46 12.02
CA VAL A 114 -0.22 5.19 13.29
C VAL A 114 0.71 6.40 13.27
N ALA A 115 1.94 6.24 12.77
CA ALA A 115 2.89 7.35 12.65
C ALA A 115 2.33 8.47 11.74
N MET A 116 1.71 8.11 10.61
CA MET A 116 1.11 9.07 9.68
C MET A 116 -0.11 9.78 10.28
N LEU A 117 -0.93 9.09 11.08
CA LEU A 117 -1.99 9.74 11.84
C LEU A 117 -1.42 10.85 12.73
N MET A 118 -0.39 10.54 13.53
CA MET A 118 0.23 11.52 14.43
C MET A 118 0.87 12.69 13.66
N CYS A 119 1.54 12.41 12.54
CA CYS A 119 2.11 13.44 11.67
C CYS A 119 1.04 14.39 11.12
N ASN A 120 -0.09 13.83 10.66
CA ASN A 120 -1.22 14.60 10.16
C ASN A 120 -1.86 15.43 11.29
N THR A 121 -2.03 14.87 12.48
CA THR A 121 -2.54 15.58 13.66
C THR A 121 -1.66 16.76 14.04
N VAL A 122 -0.34 16.58 14.10
CA VAL A 122 0.61 17.67 14.41
C VAL A 122 0.59 18.75 13.33
N SER A 123 0.53 18.35 12.05
CA SER A 123 0.46 19.30 10.93
C SER A 123 -0.82 20.14 10.99
N ALA A 124 -1.97 19.52 11.26
CA ALA A 124 -3.24 20.22 11.43
C ALA A 124 -3.20 21.19 12.63
N ALA A 125 -2.64 20.77 13.76
CA ALA A 125 -2.49 21.63 14.93
C ALA A 125 -1.61 22.86 14.66
N LYS A 126 -0.50 22.69 13.92
CA LYS A 126 0.38 23.80 13.52
C LYS A 126 -0.34 24.80 12.61
N ASN A 127 -1.08 24.32 11.60
CA ASN A 127 -1.79 25.18 10.67
C ASN A 127 -2.88 26.00 11.39
N ASN A 128 -3.64 25.38 12.28
CA ASN A 128 -4.68 26.07 13.05
C ASN A 128 -4.10 27.03 14.10
N ALA A 129 -2.91 26.77 14.63
CA ALA A 129 -2.26 27.68 15.58
C ALA A 129 -1.77 28.99 14.92
N VAL A 130 -1.49 28.98 13.62
CA VAL A 130 -1.14 30.18 12.84
C VAL A 130 -2.38 31.05 12.61
N ASP A 131 -3.53 30.45 12.28
CA ASP A 131 -4.80 31.17 12.09
C ASP A 131 -5.30 31.90 13.34
N ILE A 132 -5.05 31.35 14.54
CA ILE A 132 -5.45 32.00 15.81
C ILE A 132 -4.61 33.26 16.11
N ARG A 133 -3.39 33.36 15.57
CA ARG A 133 -2.54 34.54 15.76
C ARG A 133 -2.85 35.66 14.78
N LEU A 134 -3.28 35.33 13.56
CA LEU A 134 -3.65 36.31 12.53
C LEU A 134 -5.08 36.84 12.66
N SER A 135 -5.94 36.18 13.45
CA SER A 135 -7.32 36.62 13.74
C SER A 135 -7.46 37.46 15.01
N LYS A 136 -6.35 37.77 15.69
CA LYS A 136 -6.30 38.60 16.90
C LYS A 136 -5.77 40.02 16.67
N ASP A 137 -5.45 40.36 15.42
CA ASP A 137 -5.16 41.73 14.96
C ASP A 137 -6.33 42.22 14.08
#